data_AF-A0A941DA34-F1
#
_entry.id   AF-A0A941DA34-F1
#
_cell.length_a   1.000
_cell.length_b   1.000
_cell.length_c   1.000
_cell.angle_alpha   90.00
_cell.angle_beta   90.00
_cell.angle_gamma   90.00
#
_symmetry.space_group_name_H-M   'P 1'
#
loop_
_entity.id
_entity.type
_entity.pdbx_description
1 polymer ?
#
loop_
_entity_poly.entity_id
_entity_poly.type
_entity_poly.pdbx_seq_one_letter_code
_entity_poly.pdbx_strand_id
1 'polypeptide(L)'
;MPSLVRAVTQLALRRATEFTIPEETLQGTLTATPVLIRDPERLALLEAAVKEVLTEGAPLPAAVRSSALPVLGNIAEAVVETLLADHGWQPVYDDSQGFSSGSGVDLLMLDPTLSRLVAIEVKSTIQQGRWPRLARGPSKQLTPHWLDGPRNTGMAEWGVPSASVYLMVAQVHLRRRRWRCCLAGDPMAPQPVTEEQQLDDLDWLAAIST
;
A
#
# COMPACT_ATOMS: atom_id res chain seq x y z
N MET A 1 22.27 4.31 -4.98
CA MET A 1 21.02 4.20 -5.75
C MET A 1 19.79 3.98 -4.86
N PRO A 2 19.71 3.00 -3.95
CA PRO A 2 18.49 2.78 -3.12
C PRO A 2 18.11 3.99 -2.24
N SER A 3 19.12 4.71 -1.74
CA SER A 3 18.91 5.95 -0.98
C SER A 3 18.29 7.09 -1.80
N LEU A 4 18.60 7.13 -3.10
CA LEU A 4 18.11 8.15 -4.02
C LEU A 4 16.66 7.88 -4.43
N VAL A 5 16.33 6.66 -4.85
CA VAL A 5 14.95 6.21 -5.11
C VAL A 5 14.04 6.58 -3.95
N ARG A 6 14.41 6.17 -2.73
CA ARG A 6 13.64 6.51 -1.52
C ARG A 6 13.48 8.02 -1.33
N ALA A 7 14.52 8.81 -1.58
CA ALA A 7 14.47 10.26 -1.40
C ALA A 7 13.53 10.92 -2.41
N VAL A 8 13.58 10.53 -3.69
CA VAL A 8 12.68 11.07 -4.72
C VAL A 8 11.24 10.61 -4.51
N THR A 9 11.01 9.35 -4.13
CA THR A 9 9.67 8.85 -3.77
C THR A 9 9.12 9.61 -2.57
N GLN A 10 9.93 9.83 -1.54
CA GLN A 10 9.50 10.58 -0.37
C GLN A 10 9.21 12.05 -0.70
N LEU A 11 9.92 12.65 -1.65
CA LEU A 11 9.64 13.99 -2.14
C LEU A 11 8.31 14.03 -2.91
N ALA A 12 8.06 13.08 -3.81
CA ALA A 12 6.81 12.94 -4.55
C ALA A 12 5.62 12.77 -3.58
N LEU A 13 5.71 11.85 -2.62
CA LEU A 13 4.67 11.65 -1.59
C LEU A 13 4.36 12.91 -0.77
N ARG A 14 5.35 13.79 -0.52
CA ARG A 14 5.11 15.06 0.19
C ARG A 14 4.39 16.10 -0.66
N ARG A 15 4.48 15.98 -1.99
CA ARG A 15 3.83 16.87 -2.96
C ARG A 15 2.47 16.35 -3.41
N ALA A 16 2.18 15.08 -3.16
CA ALA A 16 0.89 14.47 -3.45
C ALA A 16 -0.23 15.08 -2.60
N THR A 17 -1.42 15.15 -3.19
CA THR A 17 -2.66 15.58 -2.53
C THR A 17 -3.08 14.57 -1.47
N GLU A 18 -3.63 15.05 -0.35
CA GLU A 18 -4.21 14.20 0.69
C GLU A 18 -5.70 13.96 0.39
N PHE A 19 -6.04 12.78 -0.09
CA PHE A 19 -7.41 12.38 -0.38
C PHE A 19 -8.11 11.84 0.88
N THR A 20 -9.44 11.96 0.91
CA THR A 20 -10.27 11.39 1.98
C THR A 20 -10.41 9.89 1.77
N ILE A 21 -10.34 9.10 2.84
CA ILE A 21 -10.80 7.71 2.83
C ILE A 21 -12.28 7.74 3.22
N PRO A 22 -13.22 7.30 2.36
CA PRO A 22 -14.63 7.26 2.69
C PRO A 22 -14.89 6.37 3.92
N GLU A 23 -15.93 6.71 4.69
CA GLU A 23 -16.23 5.97 5.92
C GLU A 23 -16.71 4.55 5.63
N GLU A 24 -17.52 4.41 4.59
CA GLU A 24 -18.01 3.15 4.04
C GLU A 24 -16.86 2.23 3.64
N THR A 25 -15.82 2.75 2.98
CA THR A 25 -14.62 1.99 2.61
C THR A 25 -13.93 1.45 3.85
N LEU A 26 -13.67 2.31 4.84
CA LEU A 26 -13.00 1.90 6.07
C LEU A 26 -13.83 0.88 6.87
N GLN A 27 -15.14 1.08 6.98
CA GLN A 27 -16.02 0.15 7.68
C GLN A 27 -16.17 -1.18 6.94
N GLY A 28 -16.24 -1.16 5.61
CA GLY A 28 -16.22 -2.36 4.78
C GLY A 28 -14.97 -3.19 5.05
N THR A 29 -13.80 -2.56 5.05
CA THR A 29 -12.53 -3.23 5.38
C THR A 29 -12.51 -3.78 6.80
N LEU A 30 -13.03 -3.04 7.79
CA LEU A 30 -13.05 -3.49 9.20
C LEU A 30 -14.05 -4.61 9.50
N THR A 31 -14.96 -4.90 8.57
CA THR A 31 -16.01 -5.92 8.73
C THR A 31 -15.83 -7.13 7.82
N ALA A 32 -14.88 -7.08 6.88
CA ALA A 32 -14.48 -8.21 6.07
C ALA A 32 -13.91 -9.34 6.95
N THR A 33 -14.38 -10.57 6.73
CA THR A 33 -13.86 -11.75 7.44
C THR A 33 -12.50 -12.14 6.84
N PRO A 34 -11.39 -12.09 7.58
CA PRO A 34 -10.11 -12.57 7.08
C PRO A 34 -10.18 -14.08 6.83
N VAL A 35 -9.75 -14.50 5.65
CA VAL A 35 -9.62 -15.93 5.30
C VAL A 35 -8.19 -16.35 5.64
N LEU A 36 -8.09 -17.41 6.47
CA LEU A 36 -6.87 -18.14 6.89
C LEU A 36 -5.92 -17.41 7.85
N ILE A 37 -6.03 -17.71 9.16
CA ILE A 37 -5.00 -17.36 10.15
C ILE A 37 -4.71 -18.52 11.11
N ARG A 38 -3.43 -18.74 11.40
CA ARG A 38 -2.91 -19.82 12.28
C ARG A 38 -3.33 -19.69 13.76
N ASP A 39 -3.82 -18.51 14.16
CA ASP A 39 -4.26 -18.18 15.53
C ASP A 39 -5.38 -17.11 15.49
N PRO A 40 -6.65 -17.53 15.29
CA PRO A 40 -7.78 -16.61 15.09
C PRO A 40 -8.16 -15.84 16.37
N GLU A 41 -7.94 -16.41 17.56
CA GLU A 41 -8.29 -15.78 18.83
C GLU A 41 -7.40 -14.57 19.14
N ARG A 42 -6.08 -14.73 18.95
CA ARG A 42 -5.14 -13.63 19.15
C ARG A 42 -5.35 -12.51 18.13
N LEU A 43 -5.69 -12.88 16.89
CA LEU A 43 -6.00 -11.90 15.86
C LEU A 43 -7.25 -11.10 16.22
N ALA A 44 -8.34 -11.77 16.62
CA ALA A 44 -9.59 -11.10 16.97
C ALA A 44 -9.40 -10.04 18.07
N LEU A 45 -8.53 -10.30 19.05
CA LEU A 45 -8.16 -9.31 20.07
C LEU A 45 -7.42 -8.09 19.49
N LEU A 46 -6.52 -8.31 18.53
CA LEU A 46 -5.79 -7.24 17.86
C LEU A 46 -6.69 -6.43 16.94
N GLU A 47 -7.58 -7.10 16.19
CA GLU A 47 -8.58 -6.48 15.33
C GLU A 47 -9.57 -5.64 16.14
N ALA A 48 -10.08 -6.17 17.26
CA ALA A 48 -10.95 -5.42 18.16
C ALA A 48 -10.26 -4.15 18.69
N ALA A 49 -9.02 -4.27 19.15
CA ALA A 49 -8.24 -3.12 19.65
C ALA A 49 -7.95 -2.10 18.54
N VAL A 50 -7.67 -2.54 17.30
CA VAL A 50 -7.48 -1.65 16.15
C VAL A 50 -8.79 -0.97 15.76
N LYS A 51 -9.90 -1.71 15.74
CA LYS A 51 -11.23 -1.17 15.45
C LYS A 51 -11.58 -0.06 16.43
N GLU A 52 -11.46 -0.31 17.73
CA GLU A 52 -11.71 0.69 18.79
C GLU A 52 -10.87 1.96 18.58
N VAL A 53 -9.59 1.81 18.21
CA VAL A 53 -8.71 2.96 17.88
C VAL A 53 -9.24 3.76 16.69
N LEU A 54 -9.75 3.10 15.65
CA LEU A 54 -10.17 3.72 14.40
C LEU A 54 -11.61 4.27 14.44
N THR A 55 -12.49 3.65 15.22
CA THR A 55 -13.90 4.07 15.34
C THR A 55 -14.13 4.99 16.52
N GLU A 56 -13.53 4.70 17.67
CA GLU A 56 -13.76 5.42 18.94
C GLU A 56 -12.61 6.37 19.30
N GLY A 57 -11.49 6.29 18.57
CA GLY A 57 -10.34 7.14 18.82
C GLY A 57 -9.52 6.75 20.05
N ALA A 58 -9.78 5.57 20.61
CA ALA A 58 -9.06 5.01 21.75
C ALA A 58 -7.55 4.90 21.46
N PRO A 59 -6.67 5.01 22.47
CA PRO A 59 -5.25 4.78 22.27
C PRO A 59 -4.94 3.29 22.19
N LEU A 60 -4.14 2.87 21.21
CA LEU A 60 -3.68 1.48 21.14
C LEU A 60 -2.75 1.17 22.34
N PRO A 61 -3.08 0.17 23.19
CA PRO A 61 -2.30 -0.16 24.38
C PRO A 61 -0.86 -0.50 24.02
N ALA A 62 0.11 0.00 24.79
CA ALA A 62 1.53 -0.15 24.48
C ALA A 62 1.97 -1.62 24.28
N ALA A 63 1.41 -2.53 25.09
CA ALA A 63 1.71 -3.96 25.05
C ALA A 63 1.36 -4.65 23.73
N VAL A 64 0.39 -4.11 22.97
CA VAL A 64 -0.09 -4.74 21.72
C VAL A 64 0.35 -4.00 20.46
N ARG A 65 1.04 -2.86 20.59
CA ARG A 65 1.40 -1.99 19.44
C ARG A 65 2.21 -2.69 18.36
N SER A 66 3.21 -3.48 18.74
CA SER A 66 4.05 -4.20 17.78
C SER A 66 3.28 -5.32 17.07
N SER A 67 2.41 -6.01 17.81
CA SER A 67 1.57 -7.09 17.26
C SER A 67 0.41 -6.57 16.40
N ALA A 68 -0.01 -5.32 16.57
CA ALA A 68 -1.05 -4.72 15.74
C ALA A 68 -0.53 -4.21 14.37
N LEU A 69 0.79 -4.12 14.18
CA LEU A 69 1.36 -3.60 12.92
C LEU A 69 0.92 -4.38 11.69
N PRO A 70 0.90 -5.72 11.67
CA PRO A 70 0.40 -6.46 10.52
C PRO A 70 -1.09 -6.24 10.26
N VAL A 71 -1.92 -6.17 11.31
CA VAL A 71 -3.36 -5.87 11.18
C VAL A 71 -3.57 -4.49 10.56
N LEU A 72 -2.81 -3.49 11.00
CA LEU A 72 -2.83 -2.15 10.41
C LEU A 72 -2.26 -2.11 8.97
N GLY A 73 -1.40 -3.07 8.60
CA GLY A 73 -0.92 -3.28 7.24
C GLY A 73 -2.05 -3.79 6.35
N ASN A 74 -2.64 -4.95 6.72
CA ASN A 74 -3.75 -5.57 6.01
C ASN A 74 -4.93 -4.59 5.79
N ILE A 75 -5.34 -3.86 6.83
CA ILE A 75 -6.42 -2.86 6.70
C ILE A 75 -6.06 -1.77 5.69
N ALA A 76 -4.80 -1.31 5.69
CA ALA A 76 -4.39 -0.28 4.76
C ALA A 76 -4.30 -0.79 3.32
N GLU A 77 -3.86 -2.03 3.12
CA GLU A 77 -3.83 -2.70 1.81
C GLU A 77 -5.25 -2.83 1.25
N ALA A 78 -6.17 -3.40 2.01
CA ALA A 78 -7.56 -3.53 1.60
C ALA A 78 -8.26 -2.17 1.36
N VAL A 79 -7.92 -1.13 2.13
CA VAL A 79 -8.40 0.24 1.86
C VAL A 79 -7.87 0.74 0.51
N VAL A 80 -6.56 0.58 0.24
CA VAL A 80 -5.95 1.02 -1.03
C VAL A 80 -6.54 0.23 -2.20
N GLU A 81 -6.67 -1.08 -2.08
CA GLU A 81 -7.29 -1.93 -3.09
C GLU A 81 -8.73 -1.48 -3.40
N THR A 82 -9.55 -1.27 -2.37
CA THR A 82 -10.95 -0.84 -2.55
C THR A 82 -11.02 0.53 -3.23
N LEU A 83 -10.21 1.49 -2.78
CA LEU A 83 -10.17 2.83 -3.39
C LEU A 83 -9.77 2.77 -4.86
N LEU A 84 -8.77 1.94 -5.22
CA LEU A 84 -8.36 1.78 -6.61
C LEU A 84 -9.40 1.01 -7.43
N ALA A 85 -10.06 0.01 -6.85
CA ALA A 85 -11.14 -0.72 -7.50
C ALA A 85 -12.32 0.20 -7.85
N ASP A 86 -12.63 1.20 -7.00
CA ASP A 86 -13.63 2.24 -7.29
C ASP A 86 -13.26 3.08 -8.52
N HIS A 87 -11.96 3.19 -8.84
CA HIS A 87 -11.43 3.79 -10.08
C HIS A 87 -11.31 2.80 -11.25
N GLY A 88 -11.79 1.57 -11.10
CA GLY A 88 -11.75 0.55 -12.16
C GLY A 88 -10.47 -0.27 -12.24
N TRP A 89 -9.56 -0.15 -11.26
CA TRP A 89 -8.37 -1.00 -11.18
C TRP A 89 -8.76 -2.45 -10.88
N GLN A 90 -7.95 -3.40 -11.35
CA GLN A 90 -8.22 -4.83 -11.13
C GLN A 90 -7.07 -5.52 -10.40
N PRO A 91 -7.31 -6.17 -9.25
CA PRO A 91 -6.28 -6.95 -8.58
C PRO A 91 -5.87 -8.15 -9.43
N VAL A 92 -4.56 -8.34 -9.56
CA VAL A 92 -3.91 -9.47 -10.24
C VAL A 92 -3.34 -10.44 -9.21
N TYR A 93 -2.81 -9.90 -8.11
CA TYR A 93 -2.29 -10.69 -7.00
C TYR A 93 -2.79 -10.10 -5.67
N ASP A 94 -3.18 -11.01 -4.80
CA ASP A 94 -3.44 -10.79 -3.37
C ASP A 94 -2.68 -11.88 -2.59
N ASP A 95 -1.99 -11.51 -1.50
CA ASP A 95 -1.21 -12.46 -0.71
C ASP A 95 -2.14 -13.37 0.10
N SER A 96 -2.38 -14.57 -0.46
CA SER A 96 -3.18 -15.63 0.17
C SER A 96 -2.70 -16.10 1.55
N GLN A 97 -1.55 -15.64 2.04
CA GLN A 97 -1.03 -15.97 3.38
C GLN A 97 -1.72 -15.18 4.51
N GLY A 98 -2.58 -14.20 4.19
CA GLY A 98 -3.45 -13.52 5.16
C GLY A 98 -2.73 -12.61 6.16
N PHE A 99 -1.45 -12.30 5.94
CA PHE A 99 -0.64 -11.44 6.82
C PHE A 99 0.36 -10.59 6.00
N SER A 100 0.22 -9.26 6.08
CA SER A 100 1.15 -8.21 5.60
C SER A 100 2.49 -8.25 6.35
N SER A 101 3.19 -9.36 6.15
CA SER A 101 4.54 -9.65 6.64
C SER A 101 5.38 -10.36 5.58
N GLY A 102 4.78 -10.63 4.41
CA GLY A 102 5.45 -11.16 3.25
C GLY A 102 6.59 -10.25 2.80
N SER A 103 7.63 -10.87 2.24
CA SER A 103 8.59 -10.14 1.44
C SER A 103 7.97 -9.92 0.07
N GLY A 104 7.94 -8.69 -0.44
CA GLY A 104 7.39 -8.43 -1.78
C GLY A 104 6.56 -7.16 -1.82
N VAL A 105 5.92 -6.95 -2.96
CA VAL A 105 4.92 -5.89 -3.12
C VAL A 105 3.69 -6.23 -2.30
N ASP A 106 3.01 -5.20 -1.81
CA ASP A 106 1.81 -5.36 -1.00
C ASP A 106 0.58 -5.67 -1.89
N LEU A 107 0.49 -5.07 -3.09
CA LEU A 107 -0.50 -5.40 -4.12
C LEU A 107 0.12 -5.43 -5.52
N LEU A 108 -0.51 -6.14 -6.45
CA LEU A 108 -0.24 -6.05 -7.90
C LEU A 108 -1.58 -5.88 -8.62
N MET A 109 -1.73 -4.79 -9.36
CA MET A 109 -3.01 -4.44 -9.99
C MET A 109 -2.83 -3.98 -11.44
N LEU A 110 -3.82 -4.26 -12.28
CA LEU A 110 -3.99 -3.62 -13.59
C LEU A 110 -4.62 -2.24 -13.40
N ASP A 111 -4.14 -1.27 -14.16
CA ASP A 111 -4.76 0.05 -14.26
C ASP A 111 -6.16 -0.02 -14.93
N PRO A 112 -6.96 1.05 -14.91
CA PRO A 112 -8.33 1.02 -15.44
C PRO A 112 -8.41 0.73 -16.94
N THR A 113 -7.31 1.01 -17.67
CA THR A 113 -7.20 0.69 -19.10
C THR A 113 -6.84 -0.77 -19.35
N LEU A 114 -6.50 -1.52 -18.31
CA LEU A 114 -6.00 -2.90 -18.32
C LEU A 114 -4.71 -3.08 -19.15
N SER A 115 -3.99 -1.98 -19.38
CA SER A 115 -2.79 -1.98 -20.24
C SER A 115 -1.49 -1.90 -19.43
N ARG A 116 -1.57 -1.45 -18.17
CA ARG A 116 -0.42 -1.27 -17.29
C ARG A 116 -0.58 -2.12 -16.05
N LEU A 117 0.46 -2.88 -15.76
CA LEU A 117 0.59 -3.58 -14.49
C LEU A 117 1.33 -2.70 -13.50
N VAL A 118 0.81 -2.61 -12.27
CA VAL A 118 1.31 -1.70 -11.24
C VAL A 118 1.59 -2.47 -9.97
N ALA A 119 2.85 -2.47 -9.56
CA ALA A 119 3.32 -2.98 -8.28
C ALA A 119 3.14 -1.91 -7.21
N ILE A 120 2.40 -2.22 -6.15
CA ILE A 120 1.99 -1.26 -5.12
C ILE A 120 2.62 -1.61 -3.78
N GLU A 121 3.27 -0.62 -3.17
CA GLU A 121 3.72 -0.67 -1.79
C GLU A 121 2.83 0.24 -0.94
N VAL A 122 2.20 -0.32 0.08
CA VAL A 122 1.31 0.34 1.03
C VAL A 122 2.03 0.56 2.36
N LYS A 123 1.92 1.76 2.91
CA LYS A 123 2.47 2.09 4.23
C LYS A 123 1.44 2.79 5.07
N SER A 124 1.21 2.31 6.29
CA SER A 124 0.14 2.81 7.15
C SER A 124 0.63 3.40 8.47
N THR A 125 -0.21 4.24 9.08
CA THR A 125 0.00 4.81 10.41
C THR A 125 -1.31 5.19 11.09
N ILE A 126 -1.33 5.07 12.41
CA ILE A 126 -2.39 5.60 13.30
C ILE A 126 -1.91 6.80 14.13
N GLN A 127 -0.66 7.24 13.96
CA GLN A 127 -0.06 8.31 14.75
C GLN A 127 -0.44 9.68 14.22
N GLN A 128 -1.23 10.42 15.00
CA GLN A 128 -1.91 11.67 14.61
C GLN A 128 -1.05 12.71 13.87
N GLY A 129 0.23 12.87 14.25
CA GLY A 129 1.07 13.95 13.73
C GLY A 129 2.06 13.55 12.65
N ARG A 130 2.03 12.32 12.13
CA ARG A 130 3.05 11.88 11.16
C ARG A 130 2.51 10.91 10.12
N TRP A 131 2.85 11.19 8.87
CA TRP A 131 2.79 10.21 7.79
C TRP A 131 3.78 9.05 8.03
N PRO A 132 3.49 7.83 7.56
CA PRO A 132 4.42 6.72 7.68
C PRO A 132 5.70 7.03 6.92
N ARG A 133 6.80 6.46 7.37
CA ARG A 133 8.10 6.63 6.71
C ARG A 133 8.37 5.40 5.86
N LEU A 134 8.91 5.60 4.67
CA LEU A 134 9.60 4.53 3.96
C LEU A 134 10.74 4.01 4.83
N ALA A 135 10.83 2.69 4.99
CA ALA A 135 11.79 2.08 5.87
C ALA A 135 13.21 2.52 5.50
N ARG A 136 14.03 2.80 6.52
CA ARG A 136 15.46 3.10 6.34
C ARG A 136 16.33 1.84 6.33
N GLY A 137 15.71 0.67 6.37
CA GLY A 137 16.39 -0.62 6.51
C GLY A 137 17.32 -0.93 5.33
N PRO A 138 18.15 -1.97 5.47
CA PRO A 138 19.05 -2.43 4.41
C PRO A 138 18.31 -2.97 3.18
N SER A 139 16.99 -3.17 3.28
CA SER A 139 16.14 -3.61 2.18
C SER A 139 16.12 -2.56 1.07
N LYS A 140 16.52 -2.97 -0.13
CA LYS A 140 16.48 -2.17 -1.36
C LYS A 140 15.03 -2.04 -1.89
N GLN A 141 14.05 -1.82 -1.02
CA GLN A 141 12.64 -1.67 -1.40
C GLN A 141 12.48 -0.62 -2.50
N LEU A 142 11.53 -0.84 -3.39
CA LEU A 142 11.23 0.02 -4.54
C LEU A 142 12.34 0.08 -5.60
N THR A 143 13.32 -0.83 -5.57
CA THR A 143 14.33 -0.96 -6.63
C THR A 143 14.05 -2.16 -7.52
N PRO A 144 14.52 -2.17 -8.79
CA PRO A 144 14.43 -3.33 -9.66
C PRO A 144 14.91 -4.63 -9.01
N HIS A 145 16.06 -4.59 -8.33
CA HIS A 145 16.62 -5.75 -7.64
C HIS A 145 15.73 -6.31 -6.50
N TRP A 146 14.91 -5.47 -5.87
CA TRP A 146 13.95 -5.95 -4.86
C TRP A 146 12.70 -6.51 -5.51
N LEU A 147 12.20 -5.86 -6.57
CA LEU A 147 11.06 -6.34 -7.35
C LEU A 147 11.34 -7.71 -7.97
N ASP A 148 12.51 -7.86 -8.61
CA ASP A 148 12.96 -9.11 -9.26
C ASP A 148 13.51 -10.14 -8.25
N GLY A 149 13.46 -9.83 -6.95
CA GLY A 149 13.99 -10.71 -5.93
C GLY A 149 13.12 -11.97 -5.79
N PRO A 150 13.70 -13.17 -5.55
CA PRO A 150 12.95 -14.42 -5.39
C PRO A 150 12.04 -14.44 -4.16
N ARG A 151 12.18 -13.41 -3.32
CA ARG A 151 11.37 -13.20 -2.13
C ARG A 151 10.09 -12.44 -2.43
N ASN A 152 9.96 -11.78 -3.57
CA ASN A 152 8.76 -11.06 -3.96
C ASN A 152 7.77 -12.02 -4.63
N THR A 153 6.95 -12.68 -3.82
CA THR A 153 6.05 -13.76 -4.28
C THR A 153 5.13 -13.29 -5.40
N GLY A 154 4.51 -12.10 -5.28
CA GLY A 154 3.59 -11.58 -6.30
C GLY A 154 4.26 -11.40 -7.66
N MET A 155 5.46 -10.82 -7.71
CA MET A 155 6.20 -10.66 -8.98
C MET A 155 6.69 -12.01 -9.52
N ALA A 156 7.20 -12.89 -8.64
CA ALA A 156 7.76 -14.17 -9.03
C ALA A 156 6.71 -15.18 -9.52
N GLU A 157 5.56 -15.27 -8.86
CA GLU A 157 4.44 -16.15 -9.21
C GLU A 157 3.89 -15.81 -10.59
N TRP A 158 3.78 -14.52 -10.90
CA TRP A 158 3.29 -14.02 -12.19
C TRP A 158 4.37 -13.92 -13.26
N GLY A 159 5.64 -14.22 -12.94
CA GLY A 159 6.76 -14.15 -13.88
C GLY A 159 6.99 -12.74 -14.44
N VAL A 160 6.63 -11.70 -13.68
CA VAL A 160 6.67 -10.31 -14.14
C VAL A 160 7.99 -9.68 -13.71
N PRO A 161 8.81 -9.18 -14.66
CA PRO A 161 10.02 -8.46 -14.31
C PRO A 161 9.70 -7.01 -13.91
N SER A 162 10.59 -6.42 -13.11
CA SER A 162 10.51 -5.04 -12.66
C SER A 162 10.43 -4.00 -13.78
N ALA A 163 10.97 -4.31 -14.95
CA ALA A 163 10.89 -3.46 -16.15
C ALA A 163 9.50 -3.44 -16.80
N SER A 164 8.61 -4.37 -16.44
CA SER A 164 7.26 -4.50 -17.00
C SER A 164 6.16 -3.96 -16.07
N VAL A 165 6.54 -3.35 -14.94
CA VAL A 165 5.58 -2.77 -14.00
C VAL A 165 5.85 -1.30 -13.79
N TYR A 166 4.76 -0.57 -13.58
CA TYR A 166 4.78 0.71 -12.91
C TYR A 166 4.86 0.48 -11.40
N LEU A 167 5.34 1.48 -10.67
CA LEU A 167 5.35 1.45 -9.21
C LEU A 167 4.37 2.47 -8.66
N MET A 168 3.57 2.05 -7.68
CA MET A 168 2.83 2.95 -6.82
C MET A 168 3.35 2.81 -5.38
N VAL A 169 3.45 3.94 -4.70
CA VAL A 169 3.60 3.94 -3.24
C VAL A 169 2.43 4.69 -2.64
N ALA A 170 1.66 3.99 -1.80
CA ALA A 170 0.53 4.54 -1.08
C ALA A 170 0.88 4.76 0.40
N GLN A 171 0.54 5.93 0.92
CA GLN A 171 0.59 6.22 2.35
C GLN A 171 -0.82 6.36 2.88
N VAL A 172 -1.14 5.59 3.91
CA VAL A 172 -2.46 5.57 4.54
C VAL A 172 -2.34 6.05 5.97
N HIS A 173 -3.08 7.12 6.30
CA HIS A 173 -3.23 7.59 7.65
C HIS A 173 -4.61 7.21 8.18
N LEU A 174 -4.73 5.97 8.63
CA LEU A 174 -5.99 5.33 9.04
C LEU A 174 -6.77 6.19 10.06
N ARG A 175 -6.08 6.70 11.09
CA ARG A 175 -6.74 7.54 12.13
C ARG A 175 -7.27 8.89 11.61
N ARG A 176 -6.63 9.48 10.61
CA ARG A 176 -7.07 10.76 10.00
C ARG A 176 -8.03 10.53 8.84
N ARG A 177 -8.25 9.26 8.44
CA ARG A 177 -8.98 8.87 7.24
C ARG A 177 -8.46 9.62 5.99
N ARG A 178 -7.14 9.66 5.86
CA ARG A 178 -6.45 10.30 4.73
C ARG A 178 -5.52 9.31 4.08
N TRP A 179 -5.39 9.41 2.76
CA TRP A 179 -4.36 8.72 2.02
C TRP A 179 -3.74 9.64 0.98
N ARG A 180 -2.58 9.24 0.46
CA ARG A 180 -1.91 9.91 -0.66
C ARG A 180 -0.97 8.92 -1.32
N CYS A 181 -0.70 9.11 -2.60
CA CYS A 181 0.18 8.23 -3.34
C CYS A 181 1.04 8.97 -4.36
N CYS A 182 2.06 8.27 -4.84
CA CYS A 182 2.81 8.65 -6.04
C CYS A 182 2.94 7.43 -6.93
N LEU A 183 3.00 7.65 -8.24
CA LEU A 183 3.26 6.62 -9.24
C LEU A 183 4.54 6.88 -10.01
N ALA A 184 5.12 5.85 -10.59
CA ALA A 184 6.36 5.94 -11.34
C ALA A 184 6.40 4.88 -12.43
N GLY A 185 6.62 5.29 -13.69
CA GLY A 185 7.06 4.36 -14.73
C GLY A 185 8.55 4.04 -14.60
N ASP A 186 9.35 5.03 -14.21
CA ASP A 186 10.74 4.86 -13.79
C ASP A 186 10.83 5.05 -12.26
N PRO A 187 11.32 4.08 -11.47
CA PRO A 187 11.50 4.22 -10.03
C PRO A 187 12.32 5.45 -9.60
N MET A 188 13.12 6.03 -10.50
CA MET A 188 13.91 7.24 -10.27
C MET A 188 13.14 8.54 -10.51
N ALA A 189 11.95 8.48 -11.12
CA ALA A 189 11.12 9.62 -11.45
C ALA A 189 9.67 9.47 -10.95
N PRO A 190 9.44 9.19 -9.64
CA PRO A 190 8.10 9.14 -9.10
C PRO A 190 7.42 10.49 -9.19
N GLN A 191 6.17 10.48 -9.66
CA GLN A 191 5.34 11.65 -9.80
C GLN A 191 4.20 11.64 -8.76
N PRO A 192 3.93 12.77 -8.10
CA PRO A 192 2.84 12.87 -7.14
C PRO A 192 1.48 12.73 -7.82
N VAL A 193 0.54 12.04 -7.18
CA VAL A 193 -0.87 12.16 -7.52
C VAL A 193 -1.42 13.41 -6.85
N THR A 194 -1.84 14.37 -7.66
CA THR A 194 -2.35 15.68 -7.25
C THR A 194 -3.84 15.84 -7.46
N GLU A 195 -4.42 15.08 -8.39
CA GLU A 195 -5.84 15.06 -8.71
C GLU A 195 -6.32 13.61 -8.73
N GLU A 196 -7.56 13.38 -8.29
CA GLU A 196 -8.11 12.03 -8.16
C GLU A 196 -8.31 11.37 -9.54
N GLN A 197 -8.62 12.17 -10.56
CA GLN A 197 -8.78 11.74 -11.96
C GLN A 197 -7.51 11.13 -12.55
N GLN A 198 -6.35 11.41 -11.97
CA GLN A 198 -5.09 10.78 -12.38
C GLN A 198 -5.04 9.28 -12.06
N LEU A 199 -5.98 8.76 -11.26
CA LEU A 199 -6.13 7.33 -11.00
C LEU A 199 -6.98 6.63 -12.07
N ASP A 200 -7.79 7.37 -12.82
CA ASP A 200 -8.66 6.83 -13.88
C ASP A 200 -7.88 6.55 -15.18
N ASP A 201 -6.79 7.30 -15.40
CA ASP A 201 -5.92 7.18 -16.56
C ASP A 201 -4.49 7.57 -16.17
N LEU A 202 -3.53 6.70 -16.49
CA LEU A 202 -2.11 6.87 -16.17
C LEU A 202 -1.30 7.51 -17.31
N ASP A 203 -1.92 7.99 -18.39
CA ASP A 203 -1.24 8.65 -19.52
C ASP A 203 -0.44 9.90 -19.13
N TRP A 204 -0.74 10.50 -17.98
CA TRP A 204 0.04 11.60 -17.41
C TRP A 204 1.43 11.18 -16.90
N LEU A 205 1.63 9.89 -16.63
CA LEU A 205 2.96 9.35 -16.35
C LEU A 205 3.74 9.30 -17.66
N ALA A 206 4.85 10.05 -17.71
CA ALA A 206 5.75 9.98 -18.87
C ALA A 206 6.12 8.52 -19.15
N ALA A 207 5.97 8.09 -20.40
CA ALA A 207 6.16 6.71 -20.80
C ALA A 207 7.53 6.18 -20.35
N ILE A 208 7.53 4.93 -19.84
CA ILE A 208 8.75 4.15 -19.70
C ILE A 208 9.38 4.09 -21.10
N SER A 209 10.51 4.75 -21.29
CA SER A 209 11.26 4.62 -22.54
C SER A 209 11.78 3.19 -22.59
N THR A 210 11.11 2.33 -23.36
CA THR A 210 11.51 0.96 -23.68
C THR A 210 12.85 0.92 -24.39
#